data_AF-A0A260PFW0-F1
#
_entry.id   AF-A0A260PFW0-F1
#
_cell.length_a   1.000
_cell.length_b   1.000
_cell.length_c   1.000
_cell.angle_alpha   90.00
_cell.angle_beta   90.00
_cell.angle_gamma   90.00
#
_symmetry.space_group_name_H-M   'P 1'
#
loop_
_entity.id
_entity.type
_entity.pdbx_description
1 polymer ?
#
loop_
_entity_poly.entity_id
_entity_poly.type
_entity_poly.pdbx_seq_one_letter_code
_entity_poly.pdbx_strand_id
1 'polypeptide(L)'
;MTSGGYDPDKDPQNPGGYPPPQGGYPPPPQGNYPPPQQGGYPPPGNYPPPPGDYPQQGGYPPPPQGNYPPPPSFNEAQMPTQLSVGSAIGYGWEKFKQNALVWIGIVLIAAIIQGVLNFVLTSDNFVLSLIFSVIVGVVALLIQAALVRGALHEVDGIKPAFGSFFQFNNVFAIVIAGILVGIATGIGYILLVIPGLVVTFFTWWTFQFVIDRGDEPIPAIKASAKAIASNGGTIFVLALALFGLNIVGAILLGIGLLVTIPITIIAGTYAYRVTVGGRVA
;
A
#
# COMPACT_ATOMS: atom_id res chain seq x y z
N MET A 1 -69.63 -3.98 -28.88
CA MET A 1 -68.82 -5.21 -28.96
C MET A 1 -67.49 -4.81 -29.60
N THR A 2 -66.29 -5.02 -29.10
CA THR A 2 -65.69 -5.46 -27.83
C THR A 2 -64.24 -4.95 -27.91
N SER A 3 -63.68 -4.46 -26.80
CA SER A 3 -62.26 -4.12 -26.67
C SER A 3 -61.38 -5.36 -26.92
N GLY A 4 -60.26 -5.23 -27.63
CA GLY A 4 -59.30 -6.31 -27.90
C GLY A 4 -57.87 -5.83 -27.62
N GLY A 5 -57.24 -6.44 -26.62
CA GLY A 5 -55.96 -6.04 -26.04
C GLY A 5 -54.71 -6.53 -26.78
N TYR A 6 -53.58 -5.98 -26.31
CA TYR A 6 -52.19 -6.16 -26.72
C TYR A 6 -51.64 -7.55 -26.31
N ASP A 7 -50.71 -8.11 -27.09
CA ASP A 7 -49.84 -9.23 -26.68
C ASP A 7 -48.38 -8.92 -27.08
N PRO A 8 -47.53 -8.50 -26.14
CA PRO A 8 -46.15 -8.07 -26.40
C PRO A 8 -45.11 -9.20 -26.48
N ASP A 9 -45.51 -10.48 -26.37
CA ASP A 9 -44.56 -11.60 -26.26
C ASP A 9 -44.21 -12.30 -27.60
N LYS A 10 -44.41 -11.63 -28.74
CA LYS A 10 -44.04 -12.17 -30.06
C LYS A 10 -43.00 -11.33 -30.76
N ASP A 11 -41.73 -11.54 -30.39
CA ASP A 11 -40.60 -11.17 -31.26
C ASP A 11 -40.25 -12.35 -32.20
N PRO A 12 -40.26 -12.20 -33.55
CA PRO A 12 -40.20 -13.30 -34.51
C PRO A 12 -38.81 -13.92 -34.79
N GLN A 13 -37.78 -13.72 -33.96
CA GLN A 13 -36.41 -14.11 -34.30
C GLN A 13 -35.74 -15.05 -33.28
N ASN A 14 -36.25 -16.27 -33.08
CA ASN A 14 -35.39 -17.40 -32.69
C ASN A 14 -36.07 -18.79 -32.83
N PRO A 15 -35.75 -19.61 -33.84
CA PRO A 15 -36.27 -20.97 -33.95
C PRO A 15 -35.31 -22.01 -33.35
N GLY A 16 -35.68 -22.56 -32.18
CA GLY A 16 -35.37 -23.94 -31.74
C GLY A 16 -33.96 -24.27 -31.23
N GLY A 17 -33.87 -24.77 -29.98
CA GLY A 17 -32.68 -25.45 -29.47
C GLY A 17 -32.76 -25.80 -27.97
N TYR A 18 -32.95 -27.09 -27.68
CA TYR A 18 -33.18 -27.78 -26.40
C TYR A 18 -32.37 -27.35 -25.15
N PRO A 19 -32.93 -27.46 -23.92
CA PRO A 19 -32.18 -27.35 -22.66
C PRO A 19 -31.38 -28.62 -22.31
N PRO A 20 -30.21 -28.52 -21.65
CA PRO A 20 -29.42 -29.68 -21.22
C PRO A 20 -30.00 -30.36 -19.95
N PRO A 21 -29.72 -31.66 -19.73
CA PRO A 21 -30.36 -32.46 -18.68
C PRO A 21 -29.87 -32.15 -17.27
N GLN A 22 -30.81 -32.08 -16.32
CA GLN A 22 -30.55 -32.03 -14.87
C GLN A 22 -30.01 -33.37 -14.36
N GLY A 23 -28.74 -33.39 -13.96
CA GLY A 23 -28.17 -34.48 -13.16
C GLY A 23 -28.54 -34.32 -11.69
N GLY A 24 -29.35 -35.24 -11.17
CA GLY A 24 -29.70 -35.32 -9.75
C GLY A 24 -28.58 -35.96 -8.93
N TYR A 25 -28.03 -35.21 -7.98
CA TYR A 25 -27.27 -35.78 -6.86
C TYR A 25 -28.19 -35.87 -5.63
N PRO A 26 -28.20 -36.98 -4.89
CA PRO A 26 -28.97 -37.08 -3.65
C PRO A 26 -28.36 -36.18 -2.55
N PRO A 27 -29.18 -35.66 -1.63
CA PRO A 27 -28.70 -34.81 -0.53
C PRO A 27 -27.87 -35.62 0.49
N PRO A 28 -26.86 -35.00 1.13
CA PRO A 28 -26.09 -35.66 2.18
C PRO A 28 -26.93 -35.85 3.46
N PRO A 29 -26.70 -36.93 4.23
CA PRO A 29 -27.46 -37.19 5.45
C PRO A 29 -27.17 -36.16 6.55
N GLN A 30 -28.23 -35.66 7.19
CA GLN A 30 -28.19 -34.75 8.33
C GLN A 30 -27.53 -35.41 9.55
N GLY A 31 -26.30 -35.01 9.84
CA GLY A 31 -25.65 -35.24 11.13
C GLY A 31 -26.10 -34.20 12.16
N ASN A 32 -26.65 -34.67 13.28
CA ASN A 32 -27.02 -33.83 14.43
C ASN A 32 -25.75 -33.25 15.07
N TYR A 33 -25.51 -31.94 14.91
CA TYR A 33 -24.51 -31.22 15.69
C TYR A 33 -25.19 -30.44 16.83
N PRO A 34 -24.77 -30.61 18.10
CA PRO A 34 -25.27 -29.81 19.20
C PRO A 34 -24.70 -28.37 19.15
N PRO A 35 -25.42 -27.37 19.68
CA PRO A 35 -24.99 -25.97 19.62
C PRO A 35 -23.79 -25.70 20.54
N PRO A 36 -22.93 -24.71 20.22
CA PRO A 36 -21.76 -24.40 21.03
C PRO A 36 -22.16 -23.75 22.36
N GLN A 37 -21.73 -24.34 23.47
CA GLN A 37 -21.86 -23.73 24.79
C GLN A 37 -20.78 -22.66 24.98
N GLN A 38 -21.19 -21.47 25.40
CA GLN A 38 -20.30 -20.40 25.87
C GLN A 38 -19.69 -20.83 27.21
N GLY A 39 -18.37 -20.93 27.29
CA GLY A 39 -17.65 -21.30 28.51
C GLY A 39 -16.40 -20.45 28.70
N GLY A 40 -16.36 -19.69 29.80
CA GLY A 40 -15.23 -18.84 30.19
C GLY A 40 -13.99 -19.64 30.58
N TYR A 41 -12.82 -19.01 30.43
CA TYR A 41 -11.51 -19.59 30.72
C TYR A 41 -11.30 -19.82 32.23
N PRO A 42 -10.93 -21.04 32.68
CA PRO A 42 -10.34 -21.24 34.00
C PRO A 42 -8.79 -21.20 33.94
N PRO A 43 -8.11 -20.89 35.07
CA PRO A 43 -6.66 -20.66 35.12
C PRO A 43 -5.84 -21.97 35.04
N PRO A 44 -4.55 -21.91 34.68
CA PRO A 44 -3.74 -23.10 34.41
C PRO A 44 -3.28 -23.78 35.72
N GLY A 45 -3.69 -25.04 35.92
CA GLY A 45 -3.24 -25.88 37.03
C GLY A 45 -3.32 -27.37 36.66
N ASN A 46 -2.22 -28.08 36.96
CA ASN A 46 -1.90 -29.48 36.63
C ASN A 46 -3.07 -30.48 36.71
N TYR A 47 -3.27 -31.23 35.61
CA TYR A 47 -4.05 -32.48 35.64
C TYR A 47 -3.16 -33.69 35.28
N PRO A 48 -3.35 -34.83 35.95
CA PRO A 48 -2.62 -36.07 35.69
C PRO A 48 -3.11 -36.77 34.40
N PRO A 49 -2.27 -37.57 33.73
CA PRO A 49 -2.67 -38.27 32.51
C PRO A 49 -3.68 -39.41 32.80
N PRO A 50 -4.62 -39.69 31.87
CA PRO A 50 -5.63 -40.73 32.04
C PRO A 50 -5.05 -42.15 31.85
N PRO A 51 -5.58 -43.17 32.55
CA PRO A 51 -5.14 -44.56 32.39
C PRO A 51 -5.92 -45.26 31.25
N GLY A 52 -5.23 -46.04 30.42
CA GLY A 52 -5.92 -46.96 29.51
C GLY A 52 -5.12 -47.47 28.32
N ASP A 53 -4.44 -48.60 28.55
CA ASP A 53 -4.18 -49.76 27.70
C ASP A 53 -4.23 -49.66 26.16
N TYR A 54 -3.05 -49.83 25.54
CA TYR A 54 -2.89 -50.35 24.18
C TYR A 54 -1.81 -51.44 24.16
N PRO A 55 -1.99 -52.54 23.41
CA PRO A 55 -1.07 -53.68 23.43
C PRO A 55 0.27 -53.34 22.72
N GLN A 56 1.37 -53.71 23.38
CA GLN A 56 2.73 -53.53 22.87
C GLN A 56 3.03 -54.46 21.69
N GLN A 57 3.52 -53.90 20.58
CA GLN A 57 4.27 -54.63 19.56
C GLN A 57 5.63 -53.96 19.31
N GLY A 58 6.68 -54.76 19.46
CA GLY A 58 7.90 -54.75 18.64
C GLY A 58 8.77 -53.50 18.67
N GLY A 59 9.84 -53.55 19.46
CA GLY A 59 10.83 -52.47 19.57
C GLY A 59 11.60 -52.18 18.28
N TYR A 60 11.63 -50.90 17.92
CA TYR A 60 12.67 -50.31 17.09
C TYR A 60 13.53 -49.39 17.99
N PRO A 61 14.86 -49.43 17.89
CA PRO A 61 15.72 -48.53 18.65
C PRO A 61 15.48 -47.07 18.22
N PRO A 62 15.56 -46.09 19.15
CA PRO A 62 15.40 -44.69 18.80
C PRO A 62 16.47 -44.26 17.78
N PRO A 63 16.13 -43.40 16.79
CA PRO A 63 17.12 -42.90 15.85
C PRO A 63 18.19 -42.10 16.62
N PRO A 64 19.48 -42.20 16.22
CA PRO A 64 20.55 -41.44 16.85
C PRO A 64 20.23 -39.95 16.86
N GLN A 65 20.42 -39.28 18.00
CA GLN A 65 20.40 -37.82 18.10
C GLN A 65 21.53 -37.25 17.24
N GLY A 66 21.25 -37.09 15.95
CA GLY A 66 22.08 -36.37 15.02
C GLY A 66 22.10 -34.90 15.42
N ASN A 67 23.30 -34.36 15.54
CA ASN A 67 23.58 -32.96 15.84
C ASN A 67 23.21 -32.09 14.61
N TYR A 68 21.91 -32.06 14.26
CA TYR A 68 21.44 -31.23 13.16
C TYR A 68 21.72 -29.77 13.53
N PRO A 69 22.44 -29.02 12.68
CA PRO A 69 22.56 -27.58 12.88
C PRO A 69 21.14 -26.99 12.92
N PRO A 70 20.89 -26.01 13.79
CA PRO A 70 19.60 -25.35 13.84
C PRO A 70 19.23 -24.86 12.44
N PRO A 71 17.94 -24.94 12.04
CA PRO A 71 17.51 -24.38 10.77
C PRO A 71 18.03 -22.94 10.69
N PRO A 72 18.54 -22.49 9.52
CA PRO A 72 19.04 -21.13 9.38
C PRO A 72 17.99 -20.18 9.93
N SER A 73 18.35 -19.45 10.97
CA SER A 73 17.57 -18.32 11.43
C SER A 73 17.51 -17.36 10.24
N PHE A 74 16.44 -17.43 9.47
CA PHE A 74 16.03 -16.33 8.64
C PHE A 74 15.97 -15.15 9.61
N ASN A 75 16.90 -14.21 9.47
CA ASN A 75 16.84 -12.94 10.18
C ASN A 75 15.50 -12.32 9.79
N GLU A 76 14.45 -12.59 10.57
CA GLU A 76 13.31 -11.73 10.71
C GLU A 76 13.91 -10.41 11.18
N ALA A 77 14.17 -9.52 10.21
CA ALA A 77 14.67 -8.19 10.49
C ALA A 77 13.79 -7.62 11.61
N GLN A 78 14.41 -7.43 12.78
CA GLN A 78 13.72 -7.00 13.99
C GLN A 78 12.93 -5.75 13.63
N MET A 79 11.61 -5.86 13.68
CA MET A 79 10.75 -4.70 13.44
C MET A 79 11.15 -3.62 14.45
N PRO A 80 11.52 -2.41 14.01
CA PRO A 80 11.77 -1.30 14.92
C PRO A 80 10.51 -1.14 15.77
N THR A 81 10.61 -1.45 17.07
CA THR A 81 9.43 -1.54 17.94
C THR A 81 8.82 -0.17 18.19
N GLN A 82 9.55 0.91 17.87
CA GLN A 82 9.06 2.28 17.88
C GLN A 82 9.68 3.09 16.74
N LEU A 83 8.85 3.83 16.00
CA LEU A 83 9.30 4.79 14.99
C LEU A 83 10.07 5.93 15.66
N SER A 84 11.25 6.25 15.15
CA SER A 84 12.02 7.44 15.50
C SER A 84 12.35 8.24 14.24
N VAL A 85 12.38 9.56 14.36
CA VAL A 85 12.74 10.46 13.25
C VAL A 85 14.15 10.18 12.75
N GLY A 86 15.09 10.02 13.69
CA GLY A 86 16.49 9.75 13.37
C GLY A 86 16.69 8.39 12.68
N SER A 87 15.95 7.35 13.12
CA SER A 87 16.04 6.04 12.47
C SER A 87 15.44 6.05 11.07
N ALA A 88 14.33 6.76 10.85
CA ALA A 88 13.72 6.88 9.53
C ALA A 88 14.63 7.61 8.53
N ILE A 89 15.21 8.75 8.93
CA ILE A 89 16.14 9.51 8.07
C ILE A 89 17.43 8.73 7.85
N GLY A 90 17.99 8.12 8.90
CA GLY A 90 19.20 7.29 8.81
C GLY A 90 19.00 6.10 7.88
N TYR A 91 17.84 5.43 7.97
CA TYR A 91 17.46 4.36 7.05
C TYR A 91 17.35 4.85 5.60
N GLY A 92 16.66 5.98 5.38
CA GLY A 92 16.54 6.60 4.06
C GLY A 92 17.90 6.96 3.45
N TRP A 93 18.82 7.48 4.26
CA TRP A 93 20.20 7.76 3.85
C TRP A 93 20.98 6.50 3.49
N GLU A 94 20.88 5.45 4.29
CA GLU A 94 21.61 4.21 4.08
C GLU A 94 21.16 3.52 2.80
N LYS A 95 19.84 3.35 2.60
CA LYS A 95 19.29 2.78 1.36
C LYS A 95 19.56 3.65 0.14
N PHE A 96 19.49 4.97 0.27
CA PHE A 96 19.89 5.87 -0.82
C PHE A 96 21.33 5.61 -1.26
N LYS A 97 22.31 5.53 -0.34
CA LYS A 97 23.71 5.26 -0.70
C LYS A 97 23.87 3.92 -1.43
N GLN A 98 23.11 2.90 -1.04
CA GLN A 98 23.18 1.56 -1.65
C GLN A 98 22.71 1.56 -3.12
N ASN A 99 21.75 2.43 -3.47
CA ASN A 99 21.16 2.50 -4.82
C ASN A 99 21.20 3.93 -5.42
N ALA A 100 22.22 4.72 -5.07
CA ALA A 100 22.26 6.16 -5.36
C ALA A 100 22.13 6.49 -6.85
N LEU A 101 22.80 5.72 -7.71
CA LEU A 101 22.74 5.92 -9.17
C LEU A 101 21.32 5.74 -9.72
N VAL A 102 20.59 4.73 -9.24
CA VAL A 102 19.22 4.46 -9.67
C VAL A 102 18.29 5.57 -9.20
N TRP A 103 18.41 5.97 -7.93
CA TRP A 103 17.61 7.05 -7.34
C TRP A 103 17.87 8.41 -7.98
N ILE A 104 19.13 8.78 -8.19
CA ILE A 104 19.49 10.03 -8.88
C ILE A 104 18.98 9.97 -10.33
N GLY A 105 19.19 8.84 -11.03
CA GLY A 105 18.74 8.67 -12.41
C GLY A 105 17.23 8.83 -12.55
N ILE A 106 16.43 8.17 -11.71
CA ILE A 106 14.97 8.25 -11.79
C ILE A 106 14.45 9.64 -11.41
N VAL A 107 15.03 10.29 -10.39
CA VAL A 107 14.63 11.66 -10.01
C VAL A 107 15.03 12.67 -11.06
N LEU A 108 16.20 12.51 -11.70
CA LEU A 108 16.62 13.37 -12.81
C LEU A 108 15.67 13.21 -14.02
N ILE A 109 15.32 11.98 -14.39
CA ILE A 109 14.34 11.72 -15.45
C ILE A 109 12.99 12.34 -15.11
N ALA A 110 12.51 12.14 -13.88
CA ALA A 110 11.27 12.73 -13.39
C ALA A 110 11.30 14.27 -13.46
N ALA A 111 12.41 14.89 -13.04
CA ALA A 111 12.60 16.34 -13.10
C ALA A 111 12.64 16.86 -14.53
N ILE A 112 13.28 16.16 -15.46
CA ILE A 112 13.31 16.52 -16.89
C ILE A 112 11.90 16.41 -17.48
N ILE A 113 11.19 15.30 -17.25
CA ILE A 113 9.81 15.12 -17.73
C ILE A 113 8.93 16.25 -17.22
N GLN A 114 9.00 16.54 -15.91
CA GLN A 114 8.21 17.62 -15.33
C GLN A 114 8.59 19.00 -15.85
N GLY A 115 9.89 19.29 -15.98
CA GLY A 115 10.37 20.56 -16.51
C GLY A 115 9.93 20.79 -17.95
N VAL A 116 10.05 19.76 -18.81
CA VAL A 116 9.60 19.81 -20.21
C VAL A 116 8.09 20.00 -20.28
N LEU A 117 7.30 19.27 -19.49
CA LEU A 117 5.85 19.43 -19.48
C LEU A 117 5.43 20.84 -19.04
N ASN A 118 6.02 21.38 -17.97
CA ASN A 118 5.72 22.75 -17.53
C ASN A 118 6.16 23.81 -18.56
N PHE A 119 7.24 23.56 -19.29
CA PHE A 119 7.73 24.48 -20.33
C PHE A 119 6.85 24.44 -21.59
N VAL A 120 6.46 23.25 -22.03
CA VAL A 120 5.70 23.04 -23.28
C VAL A 120 4.21 23.32 -23.09
N LEU A 121 3.64 22.90 -21.97
CA LEU A 121 2.20 23.01 -21.68
C LEU A 121 1.90 24.29 -20.89
N THR A 122 2.22 25.44 -21.49
CA THR A 122 1.87 26.76 -20.97
C THR A 122 1.01 27.52 -21.96
N SER A 123 0.06 28.30 -21.47
CA SER A 123 -0.91 29.03 -22.30
C SER A 123 -1.52 30.21 -21.53
N ASP A 124 -1.67 31.35 -22.19
CA ASP A 124 -2.38 32.52 -21.66
C ASP A 124 -3.91 32.33 -21.66
N ASN A 125 -4.43 31.43 -22.49
CA ASN A 125 -5.85 31.06 -22.47
C ASN A 125 -6.17 30.28 -21.20
N PHE A 126 -7.13 30.79 -20.41
CA PHE A 126 -7.54 30.20 -19.12
C PHE A 126 -8.02 28.74 -19.22
N VAL A 127 -8.80 28.40 -20.25
CA VAL A 127 -9.33 27.04 -20.38
C VAL A 127 -8.22 26.06 -20.73
N LEU A 128 -7.34 26.44 -21.67
CA LEU A 128 -6.18 25.62 -22.03
C LEU A 128 -5.19 25.48 -20.87
N SER A 129 -4.94 26.56 -20.11
CA SER A 129 -4.05 26.50 -18.95
C SER A 129 -4.59 25.58 -17.86
N LEU A 130 -5.91 25.56 -17.65
CA LEU A 130 -6.55 24.62 -16.73
C LEU A 130 -6.40 23.17 -17.22
N ILE A 131 -6.65 22.88 -18.49
CA ILE A 131 -6.46 21.54 -19.07
C ILE A 131 -4.98 21.09 -18.94
N PHE A 132 -4.04 21.96 -19.26
CA PHE A 132 -2.62 21.69 -19.14
C PHE A 132 -2.20 21.44 -17.69
N SER A 133 -2.72 22.22 -16.73
CA SER A 133 -2.45 22.00 -15.30
C SER A 133 -2.92 20.62 -14.82
N VAL A 134 -4.05 20.13 -15.32
CA VAL A 134 -4.56 18.79 -15.01
C VAL A 134 -3.62 17.73 -15.59
N ILE A 135 -3.17 17.88 -16.84
CA ILE A 135 -2.25 16.92 -17.48
C ILE A 135 -0.91 16.87 -16.72
N VAL A 136 -0.31 18.02 -16.44
CA VAL A 136 0.94 18.13 -15.67
C VAL A 136 0.77 17.52 -14.28
N GLY A 137 -0.36 17.81 -13.62
CA GLY A 137 -0.73 17.26 -12.32
C GLY A 137 -0.85 15.74 -12.35
N VAL A 138 -1.55 15.15 -13.32
CA VAL A 138 -1.68 13.70 -13.45
C VAL A 138 -0.31 13.04 -13.66
N VAL A 139 0.55 13.60 -14.51
CA VAL A 139 1.92 13.08 -14.68
C VAL A 139 2.71 13.17 -13.37
N ALA A 140 2.55 14.26 -12.60
CA ALA A 140 3.19 14.40 -11.29
C ALA A 140 2.74 13.31 -10.31
N LEU A 141 1.43 13.00 -10.30
CA LEU A 141 0.88 11.92 -9.47
C LEU A 141 1.46 10.56 -9.86
N LEU A 142 1.58 10.27 -11.17
CA LEU A 142 2.15 9.00 -11.65
C LEU A 142 3.65 8.87 -11.33
N ILE A 143 4.41 9.96 -11.46
CA ILE A 143 5.82 10.00 -11.04
C ILE A 143 5.93 9.76 -9.53
N GLN A 144 5.11 10.44 -8.72
CA GLN A 144 5.10 10.26 -7.28
C GLN A 144 4.79 8.80 -6.90
N ALA A 145 3.81 8.20 -7.56
CA ALA A 145 3.47 6.78 -7.38
C ALA A 145 4.63 5.85 -7.77
N ALA A 146 5.32 6.14 -8.87
CA ALA A 146 6.48 5.37 -9.30
C ALA A 146 7.61 5.41 -8.26
N LEU A 147 7.91 6.59 -7.72
CA LEU A 147 8.94 6.77 -6.69
C LEU A 147 8.53 6.07 -5.37
N VAL A 148 7.26 6.13 -4.99
CA VAL A 148 6.74 5.38 -3.84
C VAL A 148 6.87 3.87 -4.04
N ARG A 149 6.58 3.36 -5.25
CA ARG A 149 6.78 1.93 -5.58
C ARG A 149 8.25 1.52 -5.44
N GLY A 150 9.17 2.34 -5.96
CA GLY A 150 10.60 2.12 -5.80
C GLY A 150 11.05 2.09 -4.34
N ALA A 151 10.55 3.01 -3.53
CA ALA A 151 10.84 3.06 -2.10
C ALA A 151 10.28 1.85 -1.35
N LEU A 152 9.09 1.36 -1.72
CA LEU A 152 8.53 0.14 -1.14
C LEU A 152 9.43 -1.07 -1.44
N HIS A 153 9.88 -1.25 -2.69
CA HIS A 153 10.83 -2.31 -3.04
C HIS A 153 12.15 -2.22 -2.27
N GLU A 154 12.68 -1.01 -2.12
CA GLU A 154 13.90 -0.75 -1.36
C GLU A 154 13.74 -1.13 0.12
N VAL A 155 12.59 -0.80 0.71
CA VAL A 155 12.23 -1.17 2.09
C VAL A 155 11.98 -2.68 2.22
N ASP A 156 11.51 -3.34 1.17
CA ASP A 156 11.31 -4.78 1.12
C ASP A 156 12.62 -5.57 0.88
N GLY A 157 13.74 -4.87 0.65
CA GLY A 157 15.05 -5.48 0.37
C GLY A 157 15.22 -5.95 -1.08
N ILE A 158 14.31 -5.58 -1.96
CA ILE A 158 14.36 -5.87 -3.39
C ILE A 158 15.14 -4.74 -4.06
N LYS A 159 16.27 -5.07 -4.70
CA LYS A 159 17.05 -4.08 -5.45
C LYS A 159 16.16 -3.46 -6.55
N PRO A 160 15.91 -2.14 -6.56
CA PRO A 160 15.03 -1.55 -7.56
C PRO A 160 15.69 -1.59 -8.94
N ALA A 161 15.10 -2.32 -9.89
CA ALA A 161 15.42 -2.15 -11.31
C ALA A 161 14.58 -1.00 -11.88
N PHE A 162 15.09 -0.28 -12.89
CA PHE A 162 14.39 0.88 -13.49
C PHE A 162 12.94 0.57 -13.91
N GLY A 163 12.68 -0.62 -14.47
CA GLY A 163 11.33 -1.03 -14.87
C GLY A 163 10.39 -1.31 -13.71
N SER A 164 10.91 -1.61 -12.52
CA SER A 164 10.11 -1.97 -11.33
C SER A 164 9.37 -0.77 -10.73
N PHE A 165 9.79 0.46 -11.03
CA PHE A 165 9.11 1.68 -10.59
C PHE A 165 7.76 1.90 -11.31
N PHE A 166 7.57 1.28 -12.49
CA PHE A 166 6.39 1.50 -13.34
C PHE A 166 5.41 0.32 -13.35
N GLN A 167 5.63 -0.69 -12.50
CA GLN A 167 4.76 -1.85 -12.36
C GLN A 167 3.62 -1.52 -11.38
N PHE A 168 2.49 -1.07 -11.94
CA PHE A 168 1.30 -0.73 -11.17
C PHE A 168 0.22 -1.80 -11.37
N ASN A 169 -0.27 -2.37 -10.27
CA ASN A 169 -1.41 -3.29 -10.32
C ASN A 169 -2.71 -2.54 -10.61
N ASN A 170 -2.81 -1.26 -10.21
CA ASN A 170 -4.02 -0.47 -10.36
C ASN A 170 -3.71 1.03 -10.56
N VAL A 171 -3.31 1.40 -11.79
CA VAL A 171 -3.06 2.82 -12.16
C VAL A 171 -4.31 3.68 -11.94
N PHE A 172 -5.50 3.11 -12.20
CA PHE A 172 -6.76 3.81 -12.02
C PHE A 172 -6.98 4.23 -10.56
N ALA A 173 -6.79 3.32 -9.60
CA ALA A 173 -6.91 3.66 -8.19
C ALA A 173 -5.89 4.72 -7.75
N ILE A 174 -4.66 4.67 -8.26
CA ILE A 174 -3.62 5.69 -7.99
C ILE A 174 -4.09 7.07 -8.45
N VAL A 175 -4.58 7.17 -9.69
CA VAL A 175 -5.04 8.45 -10.26
C VAL A 175 -6.25 8.98 -9.49
N ILE A 176 -7.24 8.14 -9.20
CA ILE A 176 -8.43 8.57 -8.45
C ILE A 176 -8.07 8.99 -7.02
N ALA A 177 -7.20 8.25 -6.33
CA ALA A 177 -6.72 8.63 -5.00
C ALA A 177 -5.98 9.97 -5.02
N GLY A 178 -5.10 10.16 -6.01
CA GLY A 178 -4.38 11.42 -6.21
C GLY A 178 -5.31 12.61 -6.48
N ILE A 179 -6.34 12.43 -7.31
CA ILE A 179 -7.34 13.48 -7.59
C ILE A 179 -8.14 13.82 -6.33
N LEU A 180 -8.61 12.81 -5.58
CA LEU A 180 -9.37 13.02 -4.36
C LEU A 180 -8.55 13.77 -3.30
N VAL A 181 -7.29 13.38 -3.11
CA VAL A 181 -6.35 14.08 -2.22
C VAL A 181 -6.10 15.50 -2.72
N GLY A 182 -5.86 15.68 -4.03
CA GLY A 182 -5.65 17.00 -4.64
C GLY A 182 -6.84 17.95 -4.42
N ILE A 183 -8.07 17.47 -4.63
CA ILE A 183 -9.30 18.23 -4.38
C ILE A 183 -9.43 18.57 -2.90
N ALA A 184 -9.24 17.59 -2.00
CA ALA A 184 -9.35 17.81 -0.56
C ALA A 184 -8.32 18.84 -0.06
N THR A 185 -7.08 18.73 -0.53
CA THR A 185 -5.99 19.67 -0.22
C THR A 185 -6.27 21.05 -0.80
N GLY A 186 -6.77 21.13 -2.04
CA GLY A 186 -7.16 22.38 -2.70
C GLY A 186 -8.28 23.10 -1.95
N ILE A 187 -9.35 22.38 -1.59
CA ILE A 187 -10.43 22.91 -0.74
C ILE A 187 -9.86 23.39 0.60
N GLY A 188 -8.98 22.60 1.20
CA GLY A 188 -8.28 22.97 2.43
C GLY A 188 -7.62 24.34 2.29
N TYR A 189 -6.77 24.54 1.28
CA TYR A 189 -6.08 25.81 1.03
C TYR A 189 -7.01 26.97 0.64
N ILE A 190 -8.11 26.70 -0.07
CA ILE A 190 -9.12 27.72 -0.39
C ILE A 190 -9.82 28.23 0.87
N LEU A 191 -10.12 27.33 1.81
CA LEU A 191 -10.74 27.72 3.08
C LEU A 191 -9.76 28.53 3.93
N LEU A 192 -8.56 27.99 4.20
CA LEU A 192 -7.46 28.64 4.93
C LEU A 192 -6.14 27.87 4.69
N VAL A 193 -4.97 28.48 4.92
CA VAL A 193 -3.67 27.78 4.76
C VAL A 193 -3.55 26.55 5.69
N ILE A 194 -4.01 26.67 6.93
CA ILE A 194 -3.86 25.61 7.96
C ILE A 194 -4.63 24.33 7.60
N PRO A 195 -5.93 24.36 7.23
CA PRO A 195 -6.65 23.18 6.77
C PRO A 195 -5.98 22.45 5.59
N GLY A 196 -5.42 23.16 4.61
CA GLY A 196 -4.68 22.54 3.50
C GLY A 196 -3.45 21.76 3.96
N LEU A 197 -2.69 22.32 4.91
CA LEU A 197 -1.55 21.62 5.53
C LEU A 197 -1.99 20.40 6.33
N VAL A 198 -3.09 20.50 7.07
CA VAL A 198 -3.66 19.37 7.84
C VAL A 198 -4.07 18.23 6.90
N VAL A 199 -4.78 18.52 5.81
CA VAL A 199 -5.16 17.50 4.82
C VAL A 199 -3.92 16.86 4.20
N THR A 200 -2.95 17.67 3.77
CA THR A 200 -1.69 17.16 3.20
C THR A 200 -0.97 16.24 4.17
N PHE A 201 -0.89 16.62 5.45
CA PHE A 201 -0.26 15.82 6.48
C PHE A 201 -0.97 14.47 6.68
N PHE A 202 -2.29 14.45 6.89
CA PHE A 202 -3.02 13.21 7.15
C PHE A 202 -3.17 12.30 5.91
N THR A 203 -3.00 12.85 4.70
CA THR A 203 -3.08 12.09 3.44
C THR A 203 -1.72 11.69 2.87
N TRP A 204 -0.62 11.99 3.57
CA TRP A 204 0.74 11.78 3.09
C TRP A 204 1.04 10.33 2.68
N TRP A 205 0.43 9.33 3.32
CA TRP A 205 0.64 7.91 3.02
C TRP A 205 -0.41 7.28 2.09
N THR A 206 -1.28 8.08 1.47
CA THR A 206 -2.34 7.56 0.60
C THR A 206 -1.77 6.68 -0.52
N PHE A 207 -0.71 7.12 -1.20
CA PHE A 207 -0.09 6.34 -2.27
C PHE A 207 0.53 5.04 -1.76
N GLN A 208 1.14 5.05 -0.59
CA GLN A 208 1.70 3.86 0.04
C GLN A 208 0.60 2.83 0.27
N PHE A 209 -0.56 3.21 0.83
CA PHE A 209 -1.68 2.27 1.00
C PHE A 209 -2.24 1.74 -0.33
N VAL A 210 -2.40 2.58 -1.35
CA VAL A 210 -2.89 2.13 -2.66
C VAL A 210 -1.89 1.18 -3.33
N ILE A 211 -0.59 1.47 -3.25
CA ILE A 211 0.45 0.74 -4.00
C ILE A 211 0.92 -0.52 -3.28
N ASP A 212 1.05 -0.46 -1.95
CA ASP A 212 1.52 -1.56 -1.13
C ASP A 212 0.40 -2.56 -0.84
N ARG A 213 -0.73 -2.07 -0.33
CA ARG A 213 -1.84 -2.93 0.08
C ARG A 213 -2.89 -3.16 -1.00
N GLY A 214 -2.88 -2.37 -2.07
CA GLY A 214 -3.92 -2.44 -3.10
C GLY A 214 -5.26 -1.88 -2.64
N ASP A 215 -5.28 -1.04 -1.59
CA ASP A 215 -6.51 -0.46 -1.07
C ASP A 215 -7.18 0.44 -2.13
N GLU A 216 -8.51 0.46 -2.16
CA GLU A 216 -9.27 1.42 -2.97
C GLU A 216 -9.01 2.88 -2.54
N PRO A 217 -9.25 3.88 -3.40
CA PRO A 217 -8.88 5.27 -3.14
C PRO A 217 -9.37 5.86 -1.80
N ILE A 218 -10.67 5.73 -1.51
CA ILE A 218 -11.27 6.30 -0.30
C ILE A 218 -10.81 5.54 0.96
N PRO A 219 -10.82 4.18 0.99
CA PRO A 219 -10.22 3.42 2.08
C PRO A 219 -8.75 3.77 2.33
N ALA A 220 -7.93 3.95 1.29
CA ALA A 220 -6.52 4.31 1.41
C ALA A 220 -6.31 5.67 2.09
N ILE A 221 -7.11 6.68 1.72
CA ILE A 221 -7.08 8.01 2.36
C ILE A 221 -7.41 7.89 3.86
N LYS A 222 -8.45 7.13 4.20
CA LYS A 222 -8.84 6.91 5.60
C LYS A 222 -7.77 6.14 6.38
N ALA A 223 -7.15 5.15 5.74
CA ALA A 223 -6.06 4.37 6.33
C ALA A 223 -4.82 5.24 6.58
N SER A 224 -4.47 6.12 5.65
CA SER A 224 -3.42 7.13 5.83
C SER A 224 -3.70 8.01 7.06
N ALA A 225 -4.90 8.59 7.14
CA ALA A 225 -5.25 9.46 8.26
C ALA A 225 -5.20 8.72 9.61
N LYS A 226 -5.73 7.48 9.66
CA LYS A 226 -5.70 6.64 10.87
C LYS A 226 -4.27 6.26 11.28
N ALA A 227 -3.43 5.87 10.32
CA ALA A 227 -2.05 5.49 10.59
C ALA A 227 -1.25 6.69 11.14
N ILE A 228 -1.40 7.86 10.51
CA ILE A 228 -0.72 9.08 10.96
C ILE A 228 -1.24 9.53 12.33
N ALA A 229 -2.56 9.44 12.58
CA ALA A 229 -3.13 9.78 13.88
C ALA A 229 -2.61 8.89 15.02
N SER A 230 -2.21 7.64 14.73
CA SER A 230 -1.71 6.71 15.76
C SER A 230 -0.38 7.14 16.39
N ASN A 231 0.43 7.92 15.66
CA ASN A 231 1.71 8.44 16.13
C ASN A 231 1.95 9.86 15.58
N GLY A 232 0.93 10.72 15.68
CA GLY A 232 0.91 12.02 15.01
C GLY A 232 2.07 12.93 15.41
N GLY A 233 2.46 12.93 16.69
CA GLY A 233 3.56 13.75 17.17
C GLY A 233 4.90 13.42 16.50
N THR A 234 5.31 12.15 16.55
CA THR A 234 6.57 11.71 15.93
C THR A 234 6.54 11.85 14.42
N ILE A 235 5.42 11.52 13.77
CA ILE A 235 5.27 11.63 12.31
C ILE A 235 5.28 13.11 11.88
N PHE A 236 4.71 14.01 12.69
CA PHE A 236 4.76 15.45 12.42
C PHE A 236 6.20 15.98 12.52
N VAL A 237 6.96 15.60 13.54
CA VAL A 237 8.39 15.97 13.63
C VAL A 237 9.18 15.38 12.47
N LEU A 238 8.88 14.15 12.04
CA LEU A 238 9.48 13.57 10.83
C LEU A 238 9.14 14.38 9.58
N ALA A 239 7.88 14.79 9.41
CA ALA A 239 7.45 15.65 8.30
C ALA A 239 8.25 16.95 8.26
N LEU A 240 8.40 17.62 9.40
CA LEU A 240 9.19 18.85 9.52
C LEU A 240 10.67 18.62 9.23
N ALA A 241 11.24 17.52 9.73
CA ALA A 241 12.64 17.18 9.49
C ALA A 241 12.92 16.90 8.01
N LEU A 242 12.04 16.16 7.33
CA LEU A 242 12.15 15.90 5.89
C LEU A 242 11.88 17.16 5.06
N PHE A 243 10.95 18.02 5.49
CA PHE A 243 10.72 19.31 4.85
C PHE A 243 11.97 20.20 4.95
N GLY A 244 12.56 20.31 6.14
CA GLY A 244 13.81 21.03 6.36
C GLY A 244 14.97 20.45 5.55
N LEU A 245 15.08 19.12 5.46
CA LEU A 245 16.08 18.44 4.64
C LEU A 245 15.97 18.86 3.16
N ASN A 246 14.76 18.92 2.61
CA ASN A 246 14.56 19.36 1.22
C ASN A 246 14.83 20.85 1.03
N ILE A 247 14.56 21.70 2.01
CA ILE A 247 14.98 23.12 1.95
C ILE A 247 16.50 23.23 1.85
N VAL A 248 17.23 22.50 2.69
CA VAL A 248 18.71 22.47 2.64
C VAL A 248 19.20 21.96 1.28
N GLY A 249 18.55 20.92 0.73
CA GLY A 249 18.85 20.42 -0.61
C GLY A 249 18.58 21.46 -1.71
N ALA A 250 17.51 22.24 -1.58
CA ALA A 250 17.14 23.29 -2.54
C ALA A 250 18.11 24.48 -2.52
N ILE A 251 18.66 24.85 -1.35
CA ILE A 251 19.63 25.95 -1.20
C ILE A 251 20.89 25.70 -2.04
N LEU A 252 21.26 24.44 -2.28
CA LEU A 252 22.38 24.03 -3.14
C LEU A 252 22.01 24.09 -4.64
N LEU A 253 21.39 25.20 -5.07
CA LEU A 253 20.91 25.45 -6.44
C LEU A 253 19.99 24.34 -6.98
N GLY A 254 19.23 23.70 -6.11
CA GLY A 254 18.35 22.57 -6.45
C GLY A 254 19.06 21.25 -6.74
N ILE A 255 20.40 21.22 -6.87
CA ILE A 255 21.15 19.97 -7.12
C ILE A 255 21.05 19.03 -5.91
N GLY A 256 21.01 19.58 -4.70
CA GLY A 256 20.81 18.79 -3.48
C GLY A 256 19.47 18.05 -3.44
N LEU A 257 18.46 18.50 -4.19
CA LEU A 257 17.16 17.82 -4.27
C LEU A 257 17.23 16.45 -4.93
N LEU A 258 18.24 16.22 -5.80
CA LEU A 258 18.48 14.89 -6.39
C LEU A 258 18.85 13.84 -5.32
N VAL A 259 19.26 14.29 -4.13
CA VAL A 259 19.63 13.45 -2.99
C VAL A 259 18.53 13.48 -1.92
N THR A 260 18.01 14.65 -1.57
CA THR A 260 17.05 14.78 -0.47
C THR A 260 15.65 14.25 -0.81
N ILE A 261 15.24 14.30 -2.08
CA ILE A 261 13.95 13.74 -2.52
C ILE A 261 13.92 12.21 -2.33
N PRO A 262 14.89 11.44 -2.85
CA PRO A 262 14.97 9.99 -2.58
C PRO A 262 14.95 9.65 -1.10
N ILE A 263 15.78 10.34 -0.29
CA ILE A 263 15.86 10.10 1.15
C ILE A 263 14.48 10.34 1.80
N THR A 264 13.78 11.40 1.41
CA THR A 264 12.45 11.73 1.92
C THR A 264 11.43 10.65 1.61
N ILE A 265 11.42 10.13 0.38
CA ILE A 265 10.46 9.12 -0.04
C ILE A 265 10.75 7.78 0.63
N ILE A 266 12.03 7.39 0.74
CA ILE A 266 12.43 6.15 1.44
C ILE A 266 12.13 6.26 2.94
N ALA A 267 12.53 7.35 3.59
CA ALA A 267 12.28 7.57 5.02
C ALA A 267 10.78 7.60 5.34
N GLY A 268 9.97 8.25 4.49
CA GLY A 268 8.52 8.26 4.62
C GLY A 268 7.90 6.87 4.44
N THR A 269 8.44 6.05 3.53
CA THR A 269 7.98 4.67 3.29
C THR A 269 8.40 3.71 4.41
N TYR A 270 9.61 3.87 4.95
CA TYR A 270 10.03 3.18 6.17
C TYR A 270 9.11 3.52 7.34
N ALA A 271 8.82 4.81 7.56
CA ALA A 271 7.92 5.25 8.63
C ALA A 271 6.50 4.70 8.46
N TYR A 272 6.01 4.65 7.23
CA TYR A 272 4.77 3.97 6.88
C TYR A 272 4.80 2.50 7.31
N ARG A 273 5.80 1.72 6.86
CA ARG A 273 5.94 0.29 7.19
C ARG A 273 6.00 0.05 8.69
N VAL A 274 6.83 0.80 9.42
CA VAL A 274 6.93 0.68 10.88
C VAL A 274 5.60 0.99 11.57
N THR A 275 4.88 2.01 11.11
CA THR A 275 3.60 2.41 11.72
C THR A 275 2.49 1.40 11.49
N VAL A 276 2.47 0.75 10.33
CA VAL A 276 1.46 -0.27 9.99
C VAL A 276 1.86 -1.69 10.39
N GLY A 277 3.05 -1.88 10.99
CA GLY A 277 3.58 -3.20 11.36
C GLY A 277 4.00 -4.05 10.14
N GLY A 278 4.38 -3.40 9.04
CA GLY A 278 4.86 -4.04 7.82
C GLY A 278 6.35 -4.38 7.87
N ARG A 279 6.80 -5.22 6.93
CA ARG A 279 8.19 -5.66 6.81
C ARG A 279 9.12 -4.49 6.44
N VAL A 280 10.33 -4.53 6.99
CA VAL A 280 11.44 -3.61 6.69
C VAL A 280 12.72 -4.45 6.60
N ALA A 281 13.54 -4.22 5.58
CA ALA A 281 14.80 -4.94 5.31
C ALA A 281 16.05 -4.12 5.62
#